data_AF-A0A9P8V8W0-F1
#
_entry.id   AF-A0A9P8V8W0-F1
#
_cell.length_a   1.000
_cell.length_b   1.000
_cell.length_c   1.000
_cell.angle_alpha   90.00
_cell.angle_beta   90.00
_cell.angle_gamma   90.00
#
_symmetry.space_group_name_H-M   'P 1'
#
loop_
_entity.id
_entity.type
_entity.pdbx_description
1 polymer ?
#
loop_
_entity_poly.entity_id
_entity_poly.type
_entity_poly.pdbx_seq_one_letter_code
_entity_poly.pdbx_strand_id
1 'polypeptide(L)'
;MMRRFPGRPPAIAPFPARAGRPLLSYTPAPARHALFSAATDDGGAPMPVEGPLAVSQGHGFPVLPFRFDAGLAKYAKRAPRPFPPPFLSPPSGSFSDPLSTHNRSRARRARVNGEIILGYTNGDDAVFASDYFICVNDGVGAWSTRPRGHAGLWSRLILHFWAVALQEDAAKPRPDNEPYTPDPVAYLQEAYESTLHATSEPINWQGTTTASGAQIHYRTKPGGETVPLVYVTNLGDCQVMVLRPKDATVVYKTTEQWHWFDCPRQLGTNSPDTPTQNAVVDAVEVRVGDVVLAMSDGVIDNLWEHEIVANVRHSLERWERGDGGKGDGDRSDGAHGGMKFAAEELMTAAKTIALDPFAESPYMEHAIEEGLASEGGKPDDISVVAALVTNNPAWQEG
;
A
#
# COMPACT_ATOMS: atom_id res chain seq x y z
N MET A 1 -37.07 -10.32 41.62
CA MET A 1 -36.50 -11.33 40.69
C MET A 1 -35.22 -10.73 40.11
N MET A 2 -34.08 -10.92 40.80
CA MET A 2 -32.79 -10.32 40.44
C MET A 2 -32.09 -11.21 39.41
N ARG A 3 -31.68 -10.64 38.26
CA ARG A 3 -30.90 -11.31 37.22
C ARG A 3 -29.42 -11.39 37.66
N ARG A 4 -28.86 -12.60 37.63
CA ARG A 4 -27.42 -12.86 37.86
C ARG A 4 -26.61 -12.51 36.61
N PHE A 5 -25.51 -11.79 36.79
CA PHE A 5 -24.47 -11.62 35.76
C PHE A 5 -23.61 -12.90 35.66
N PRO A 6 -23.10 -13.27 34.47
CA PRO A 6 -22.17 -14.40 34.33
C PRO A 6 -20.77 -14.03 34.85
N GLY A 7 -20.12 -15.01 35.49
CA GLY A 7 -18.84 -14.84 36.17
C GLY A 7 -17.63 -14.68 35.24
N ARG A 8 -16.57 -14.06 35.78
CA ARG A 8 -15.23 -13.93 35.17
C ARG A 8 -14.66 -15.29 34.75
N PRO A 9 -13.94 -15.39 33.61
CA PRO A 9 -13.15 -16.58 33.29
C PRO A 9 -11.93 -16.72 34.25
N PRO A 10 -11.43 -17.94 34.48
CA PRO A 10 -10.34 -18.18 35.41
C PRO A 10 -9.00 -17.65 34.89
N ALA A 11 -8.20 -17.11 35.81
CA ALA A 11 -6.85 -16.61 35.55
C ALA A 11 -5.89 -17.74 35.17
N ILE A 12 -5.09 -17.51 34.12
CA ILE A 12 -4.00 -18.40 33.70
C ILE A 12 -2.86 -18.29 34.73
N ALA A 13 -2.37 -19.43 35.22
CA ALA A 13 -1.29 -19.50 36.20
C ALA A 13 0.06 -19.04 35.60
N PRO A 14 0.93 -18.36 36.37
CA PRO A 14 2.24 -17.92 35.89
C PRO A 14 3.21 -19.10 35.73
N PHE A 15 3.97 -19.11 34.63
CA PHE A 15 5.02 -20.09 34.37
C PHE A 15 6.20 -19.93 35.35
N PRO A 16 6.88 -21.03 35.76
CA PRO A 16 7.99 -20.95 36.69
C PRO A 16 9.24 -20.33 36.05
N ALA A 17 9.85 -19.40 36.77
CA ALA A 17 11.11 -18.75 36.42
C ALA A 17 12.24 -19.78 36.27
N ARG A 18 12.93 -19.75 35.13
CA ARG A 18 14.10 -20.58 34.88
C ARG A 18 15.35 -19.90 35.43
N ALA A 19 16.06 -20.59 36.32
CA ALA A 19 17.27 -20.14 36.98
C ALA A 19 18.37 -19.70 36.00
N GLY A 20 19.03 -18.58 36.33
CA GLY A 20 20.06 -17.92 35.54
C GLY A 20 21.32 -18.77 35.33
N ARG A 21 21.93 -18.60 34.15
CA ARG A 21 23.31 -19.00 33.87
C ARG A 21 24.24 -17.79 34.04
N PRO A 22 25.45 -17.95 34.56
CA PRO A 22 26.33 -16.84 34.90
C PRO A 22 26.89 -16.12 33.67
N LEU A 23 26.95 -14.79 33.78
CA LEU A 23 27.58 -13.86 32.84
C LEU A 23 29.09 -14.12 32.75
N LEU A 24 29.59 -14.46 31.56
CA LEU A 24 31.00 -14.38 31.23
C LEU A 24 31.33 -12.95 30.80
N SER A 25 32.25 -12.33 31.54
CA SER A 25 32.80 -11.00 31.31
C SER A 25 33.54 -10.94 29.96
N TYR A 26 33.06 -10.11 29.04
CA TYR A 26 33.75 -9.78 27.80
C TYR A 26 34.48 -8.43 27.97
N THR A 27 35.80 -8.47 28.02
CA THR A 27 36.66 -7.27 28.00
C THR A 27 36.99 -6.89 26.55
N PRO A 28 36.80 -5.64 26.11
CA PRO A 28 37.15 -5.20 24.76
C PRO A 28 38.65 -4.94 24.62
N ALA A 29 39.25 -5.48 23.55
CA ALA A 29 40.64 -5.21 23.15
C ALA A 29 40.71 -3.93 22.27
N PRO A 30 41.84 -3.19 22.29
CA PRO A 30 41.92 -1.83 21.75
C PRO A 30 42.00 -1.78 20.21
N ALA A 31 41.37 -0.74 19.67
CA ALA A 31 41.36 -0.40 18.25
C ALA A 31 42.78 -0.10 17.72
N ARG A 32 43.14 -0.74 16.60
CA ARG A 32 44.34 -0.39 15.82
C ARG A 32 43.93 0.57 14.70
N HIS A 33 44.43 1.79 14.79
CA HIS A 33 44.45 2.75 13.69
C HIS A 33 45.29 2.18 12.52
N ALA A 34 44.68 2.10 11.34
CA ALA A 34 45.39 1.99 10.07
C ALA A 34 44.98 3.17 9.20
N LEU A 35 45.91 4.10 9.05
CA LEU A 35 45.91 5.14 8.02
C LEU A 35 46.04 4.46 6.65
N PHE A 36 45.11 4.72 5.74
CA PHE A 36 45.40 4.60 4.31
C PHE A 36 44.83 5.80 3.54
N SER A 37 45.73 6.30 2.69
CA SER A 37 45.68 7.53 1.92
C SER A 37 44.60 7.53 0.85
N ALA A 38 44.15 8.74 0.53
CA ALA A 38 43.31 9.10 -0.60
C ALA A 38 43.82 8.54 -1.94
N ALA A 39 42.89 8.01 -2.72
CA ALA A 39 42.98 7.94 -4.17
C ALA A 39 41.63 8.43 -4.73
N THR A 40 41.71 9.52 -5.48
CA THR A 40 40.66 10.06 -6.34
C THR A 40 40.32 9.05 -7.42
N ASP A 41 39.05 8.70 -7.57
CA ASP A 41 38.54 8.08 -8.79
C ASP A 41 37.34 8.87 -9.31
N ASP A 42 37.37 9.04 -10.61
CA ASP A 42 36.70 10.05 -11.41
C ASP A 42 35.45 9.45 -12.06
N GLY A 43 34.42 10.27 -12.29
CA GLY A 43 33.36 10.03 -13.28
C GLY A 43 32.59 8.71 -13.27
N GLY A 44 31.55 8.61 -12.45
CA GLY A 44 30.47 7.64 -12.63
C GLY A 44 29.10 8.28 -12.38
N ALA A 45 28.44 8.76 -13.44
CA ALA A 45 27.10 9.34 -13.34
C ALA A 45 26.11 8.33 -12.73
N PRO A 46 25.24 8.73 -11.78
CA PRO A 46 24.19 7.85 -11.30
C PRO A 46 23.21 7.58 -12.46
N MET A 47 23.08 6.31 -12.80
CA MET A 47 22.09 5.81 -13.76
C MET A 47 20.69 6.21 -13.31
N PRO A 48 19.80 6.66 -14.22
CA PRO A 48 18.44 7.02 -13.86
C PRO A 48 17.69 5.78 -13.36
N VAL A 49 17.14 5.88 -12.16
CA VAL A 49 16.13 4.94 -11.66
C VAL A 49 14.88 5.21 -12.48
N GLU A 50 14.58 4.34 -13.45
CA GLU A 50 13.37 4.40 -14.26
C GLU A 50 12.14 4.55 -13.35
N GLY A 51 11.27 5.53 -13.68
CA GLY A 51 10.01 5.74 -12.98
C GLY A 51 9.08 4.51 -13.06
N PRO A 52 7.97 4.51 -12.30
CA PRO A 52 7.00 3.42 -12.38
C PRO A 52 6.53 3.29 -13.82
N LEU A 53 6.88 2.18 -14.46
CA LEU A 53 6.24 1.75 -15.70
C LEU A 53 4.77 1.53 -15.36
N ALA A 54 3.93 2.51 -15.71
CA ALA A 54 2.50 2.31 -15.82
C ALA A 54 2.30 1.01 -16.60
N VAL A 55 1.65 0.03 -15.98
CA VAL A 55 1.28 -1.20 -16.66
C VAL A 55 0.36 -0.76 -17.79
N SER A 56 0.85 -0.82 -19.03
CA SER A 56 0.08 -0.45 -20.20
C SER A 56 -1.23 -1.22 -20.18
N GLN A 57 -2.33 -0.51 -20.43
CA GLN A 57 -3.70 -1.00 -20.46
C GLN A 57 -3.80 -2.49 -20.81
N GLY A 58 -4.42 -3.28 -19.93
CA GLY A 58 -4.93 -4.57 -20.32
C GLY A 58 -5.86 -4.36 -21.51
N HIS A 59 -5.61 -5.06 -22.61
CA HIS A 59 -6.51 -5.07 -23.76
C HIS A 59 -7.95 -5.32 -23.25
N GLY A 60 -8.84 -4.35 -23.41
CA GLY A 60 -10.27 -4.51 -23.10
C GLY A 60 -10.86 -3.64 -21.98
N PHE A 61 -10.05 -2.95 -21.16
CA PHE A 61 -10.63 -2.03 -20.16
C PHE A 61 -11.36 -0.87 -20.85
N PRO A 62 -12.62 -0.54 -20.49
CA PRO A 62 -13.36 0.54 -21.11
C PRO A 62 -12.67 1.87 -20.84
N VAL A 63 -12.49 2.69 -21.88
CA VAL A 63 -11.93 4.02 -21.71
C VAL A 63 -12.97 4.87 -20.96
N LEU A 64 -12.64 5.31 -19.74
CA LEU A 64 -13.51 6.15 -18.91
C LEU A 64 -13.14 7.63 -19.09
N PRO A 65 -14.08 8.58 -18.90
CA PRO A 65 -13.85 10.03 -19.05
C PRO A 65 -12.83 10.61 -18.06
N PHE A 66 -12.56 9.92 -16.96
CA PHE A 66 -11.59 10.33 -15.95
C PHE A 66 -10.62 9.21 -15.63
N ARG A 67 -9.40 9.59 -15.23
CA ARG A 67 -8.32 8.69 -14.85
C ARG A 67 -7.47 9.29 -13.74
N PHE A 68 -6.66 8.45 -13.13
CA PHE A 68 -5.59 8.84 -12.23
C PHE A 68 -4.30 9.15 -13.00
N ASP A 69 -3.61 10.21 -12.62
CA ASP A 69 -2.16 10.36 -12.78
C ASP A 69 -1.55 10.08 -11.40
N ALA A 70 -0.86 8.96 -11.24
CA ALA A 70 -0.50 8.42 -9.93
C ALA A 70 1.02 8.27 -9.73
N GLY A 71 1.44 8.48 -8.49
CA GLY A 71 2.79 8.23 -8.01
C GLY A 71 2.75 7.44 -6.70
N LEU A 72 3.86 6.78 -6.39
CA LEU A 72 3.98 5.98 -5.17
C LEU A 72 5.35 6.15 -4.53
N ALA A 73 5.38 6.04 -3.21
CA ALA A 73 6.58 6.02 -2.40
C ALA A 73 6.47 4.94 -1.34
N LYS A 74 7.62 4.37 -0.96
CA LYS A 74 7.72 3.18 -0.12
C LYS A 74 8.95 3.28 0.76
N TYR A 75 8.80 2.99 2.04
CA TYR A 75 9.90 2.72 2.96
C TYR A 75 9.57 1.46 3.76
N ALA A 76 10.49 0.50 3.79
CA ALA A 76 10.31 -0.72 4.55
C ALA A 76 11.10 -0.64 5.86
N LYS A 77 10.47 -0.91 7.00
CA LYS A 77 11.16 -1.01 8.30
C LYS A 77 12.19 -2.14 8.31
N ARG A 78 11.96 -3.16 7.47
CA ARG A 78 12.85 -4.31 7.29
C ARG A 78 12.81 -4.83 5.86
N ALA A 79 13.85 -5.56 5.47
CA ALA A 79 13.86 -6.22 4.17
C ALA A 79 12.69 -7.22 4.06
N PRO A 80 11.92 -7.22 2.95
CA PRO A 80 10.79 -8.11 2.77
C PRO A 80 11.25 -9.56 2.76
N ARG A 81 10.46 -10.44 3.39
CA ARG A 81 10.70 -11.89 3.31
C ARG A 81 10.53 -12.33 1.84
N PRO A 82 11.50 -13.02 1.23
CA PRO A 82 11.35 -13.52 -0.13
C PRO A 82 10.10 -14.38 -0.24
N PHE A 83 9.38 -14.24 -1.36
CA PHE A 83 8.22 -15.08 -1.60
C PHE A 83 8.64 -16.55 -1.66
N PRO A 84 7.83 -17.48 -1.15
CA PRO A 84 8.16 -18.88 -1.24
C PRO A 84 7.81 -19.44 -2.64
N PRO A 85 8.32 -20.62 -3.04
CA PRO A 85 7.75 -21.36 -4.15
C PRO A 85 6.25 -21.64 -3.94
N PRO A 86 5.41 -21.65 -4.99
CA PRO A 86 5.77 -21.50 -6.42
C PRO A 86 5.87 -20.04 -6.90
N PHE A 87 5.76 -19.06 -6.01
CA PHE A 87 5.63 -17.65 -6.39
C PHE A 87 6.92 -17.00 -6.90
N LEU A 88 8.08 -17.60 -6.64
CA LEU A 88 9.34 -17.21 -7.27
C LEU A 88 9.55 -17.94 -8.60
N SER A 89 9.95 -17.21 -9.63
CA SER A 89 10.46 -17.83 -10.86
C SER A 89 11.84 -18.45 -10.57
N PRO A 90 12.07 -19.76 -10.81
CA PRO A 90 13.43 -20.30 -10.80
C PRO A 90 14.28 -19.58 -11.85
N PRO A 91 15.59 -19.33 -11.62
CA PRO A 91 16.47 -19.04 -12.74
C PRO A 91 16.38 -20.19 -13.74
N SER A 92 16.11 -19.90 -15.02
CA SER A 92 16.17 -20.91 -16.07
C SER A 92 17.53 -21.60 -16.00
N GLY A 93 17.57 -22.89 -15.69
CA GLY A 93 18.78 -23.67 -15.45
C GLY A 93 19.59 -23.94 -16.72
N SER A 94 20.01 -22.91 -17.45
CA SER A 94 21.00 -23.02 -18.53
C SER A 94 22.20 -22.15 -18.20
N PHE A 95 23.26 -22.80 -17.73
CA PHE A 95 24.57 -22.22 -17.46
C PHE A 95 25.35 -22.04 -18.78
N SER A 96 24.78 -21.33 -19.76
CA SER A 96 25.48 -20.92 -20.98
C SER A 96 24.62 -20.00 -21.84
N ASP A 97 24.35 -18.77 -21.38
CA ASP A 97 23.91 -17.73 -22.32
C ASP A 97 24.52 -16.36 -21.96
N PRO A 98 25.61 -15.96 -22.63
CA PRO A 98 26.18 -14.63 -22.51
C PRO A 98 25.37 -13.62 -23.32
N LEU A 99 25.10 -12.46 -22.71
CA LEU A 99 24.68 -11.20 -23.36
C LEU A 99 23.32 -11.18 -24.08
N SER A 100 22.23 -11.02 -23.30
CA SER A 100 21.23 -9.98 -23.61
C SER A 100 20.59 -9.45 -22.32
N THR A 101 20.71 -8.15 -22.08
CA THR A 101 20.26 -7.46 -20.86
C THR A 101 18.80 -7.01 -20.91
N HIS A 102 18.05 -7.32 -21.96
CA HIS A 102 16.65 -6.86 -22.10
C HIS A 102 15.57 -7.85 -21.60
N ASN A 103 15.86 -9.15 -21.46
CA ASN A 103 14.86 -10.14 -21.02
C ASN A 103 14.96 -10.57 -19.54
N ARG A 104 16.01 -10.14 -18.81
CA ARG A 104 16.27 -10.61 -17.44
C ARG A 104 15.33 -10.02 -16.37
N SER A 105 14.65 -8.90 -16.64
CA SER A 105 13.74 -8.26 -15.68
C SER A 105 12.40 -9.01 -15.54
N ARG A 106 11.85 -9.56 -16.64
CA ARG A 106 10.59 -10.36 -16.61
C ARG A 106 10.78 -11.73 -15.95
N ALA A 107 11.98 -12.31 -16.05
CA ALA A 107 12.31 -13.62 -15.48
C ALA A 107 12.53 -13.61 -13.96
N ARG A 108 12.67 -12.44 -13.33
CA ARG A 108 12.87 -12.29 -11.88
C ARG A 108 11.61 -11.82 -11.13
N ARG A 109 10.51 -11.57 -11.83
CA ARG A 109 9.26 -11.17 -11.20
C ARG A 109 8.54 -12.37 -10.62
N ALA A 110 7.92 -12.17 -9.47
CA ALA A 110 7.09 -13.18 -8.85
C ALA A 110 5.88 -13.48 -9.73
N ARG A 111 5.46 -14.75 -9.74
CA ARG A 111 4.38 -15.23 -10.59
C ARG A 111 3.34 -16.02 -9.82
N VAL A 112 2.10 -15.98 -10.28
CA VAL A 112 1.02 -16.88 -9.84
C VAL A 112 0.26 -17.32 -11.07
N ASN A 113 -0.07 -18.61 -11.17
CA ASN A 113 -0.73 -19.21 -12.34
C ASN A 113 -0.03 -18.93 -13.69
N GLY A 114 1.29 -18.69 -13.67
CA GLY A 114 2.08 -18.35 -14.86
C GLY A 114 2.13 -16.86 -15.21
N GLU A 115 1.33 -16.03 -14.55
CA GLU A 115 1.25 -14.58 -14.77
C GLU A 115 2.10 -13.79 -13.77
N ILE A 116 2.43 -12.55 -14.09
CA ILE A 116 3.22 -11.67 -13.20
C ILE A 116 2.31 -11.11 -12.11
N ILE A 117 2.72 -11.24 -10.85
CA ILE A 117 2.02 -10.64 -9.72
C ILE A 117 2.12 -9.10 -9.82
N LEU A 118 0.99 -8.42 -10.04
CA LEU A 118 0.86 -6.97 -10.28
C LEU A 118 1.16 -6.14 -9.03
N GLY A 119 1.86 -5.00 -9.15
CA GLY A 119 2.20 -4.02 -8.07
C GLY A 119 3.63 -4.13 -7.50
N TYR A 120 3.85 -3.63 -6.28
CA TYR A 120 5.16 -3.68 -5.58
C TYR A 120 5.03 -4.09 -4.11
N THR A 121 6.03 -4.82 -3.60
CA THR A 121 6.15 -5.17 -2.17
C THR A 121 6.95 -4.08 -1.44
N ASN A 122 6.57 -3.76 -0.20
CA ASN A 122 7.29 -2.86 0.71
C ASN A 122 7.35 -3.46 2.12
N GLY A 123 8.40 -4.22 2.43
CA GLY A 123 8.41 -5.00 3.68
C GLY A 123 7.27 -6.04 3.67
N ASP A 124 6.32 -5.90 4.58
CA ASP A 124 5.10 -6.70 4.61
C ASP A 124 3.89 -6.02 3.88
N ASP A 125 4.02 -4.77 3.47
CA ASP A 125 3.02 -4.05 2.66
C ASP A 125 3.07 -4.42 1.16
N ALA A 126 1.99 -4.08 0.47
CA ALA A 126 1.89 -4.05 -0.98
C ALA A 126 1.24 -2.76 -1.49
N VAL A 127 1.75 -2.22 -2.60
CA VAL A 127 1.17 -1.04 -3.27
C VAL A 127 0.95 -1.26 -4.76
N PHE A 128 -0.06 -0.58 -5.31
CA PHE A 128 -0.38 -0.60 -6.73
C PHE A 128 -0.98 0.72 -7.20
N ALA A 129 -0.69 1.07 -8.44
CA ALA A 129 -1.28 2.21 -9.12
C ALA A 129 -1.47 1.89 -10.61
N SER A 130 -2.59 2.35 -11.14
CA SER A 130 -2.96 2.32 -12.56
C SER A 130 -3.84 3.54 -12.86
N ASP A 131 -4.20 3.72 -14.13
CA ASP A 131 -5.09 4.83 -14.54
C ASP A 131 -6.48 4.77 -13.87
N TYR A 132 -6.92 3.61 -13.38
CA TYR A 132 -8.29 3.43 -12.87
C TYR A 132 -8.37 2.91 -11.43
N PHE A 133 -7.26 2.44 -10.85
CA PHE A 133 -7.25 1.85 -9.52
C PHE A 133 -5.90 2.07 -8.82
N ILE A 134 -5.97 2.50 -7.55
CA ILE A 134 -4.84 2.56 -6.61
C ILE A 134 -5.13 1.72 -5.37
N CYS A 135 -4.10 1.18 -4.74
CA CYS A 135 -4.26 0.27 -3.62
C CYS A 135 -3.03 0.26 -2.70
N VAL A 136 -3.28 0.18 -1.38
CA VAL A 136 -2.31 -0.14 -0.33
C VAL A 136 -2.90 -1.22 0.56
N ASN A 137 -2.15 -2.29 0.76
CA ASN A 137 -2.48 -3.37 1.66
C ASN A 137 -1.32 -3.56 2.64
N ASP A 138 -1.61 -3.55 3.93
CA ASP A 138 -0.63 -3.83 4.99
C ASP A 138 -0.76 -5.29 5.46
N GLY A 139 0.33 -6.03 5.26
CA GLY A 139 0.45 -7.40 5.74
C GLY A 139 0.86 -7.44 7.20
N VAL A 140 0.08 -8.11 8.05
CA VAL A 140 0.35 -8.13 9.49
C VAL A 140 1.65 -8.84 9.83
N GLY A 141 2.66 -8.04 10.20
CA GLY A 141 4.06 -8.44 10.30
C GLY A 141 4.38 -9.53 11.34
N ALA A 142 3.46 -9.83 12.26
CA ALA A 142 3.59 -10.94 13.21
C ALA A 142 3.71 -12.31 12.51
N TRP A 143 3.11 -12.47 11.32
CA TRP A 143 3.21 -13.70 10.54
C TRP A 143 4.65 -14.02 10.13
N SER A 144 5.48 -13.02 9.87
CA SER A 144 6.87 -13.21 9.45
C SER A 144 7.75 -13.91 10.51
N THR A 145 7.27 -14.03 11.75
CA THR A 145 7.91 -14.84 12.81
C THR A 145 7.63 -16.35 12.70
N ARG A 146 6.63 -16.74 11.91
CA ARG A 146 6.21 -18.14 11.76
C ARG A 146 6.87 -18.77 10.53
N PRO A 147 7.27 -20.05 10.57
CA PRO A 147 7.91 -20.71 9.44
C PRO A 147 7.11 -20.64 8.14
N ARG A 148 5.77 -20.73 8.23
CA ARG A 148 4.86 -20.65 7.08
C ARG A 148 4.21 -19.27 6.90
N GLY A 149 4.52 -18.30 7.75
CA GLY A 149 3.88 -16.98 7.70
C GLY A 149 4.57 -16.02 6.74
N HIS A 150 3.84 -15.50 5.77
CA HIS A 150 4.31 -14.57 4.75
C HIS A 150 3.31 -13.41 4.58
N ALA A 151 3.39 -12.41 5.46
CA ALA A 151 2.54 -11.23 5.41
C ALA A 151 2.69 -10.47 4.08
N GLY A 152 3.93 -10.15 3.67
CA GLY A 152 4.22 -9.54 2.38
C GLY A 152 3.80 -10.35 1.14
N LEU A 153 3.56 -11.66 1.24
CA LEU A 153 2.97 -12.45 0.15
C LEU A 153 1.46 -12.24 0.11
N TRP A 154 0.81 -12.29 1.27
CA TRP A 154 -0.63 -12.15 1.40
C TRP A 154 -1.13 -10.78 0.97
N SER A 155 -0.50 -9.69 1.44
CA SER A 155 -0.81 -8.33 1.00
C SER A 155 -0.69 -8.18 -0.51
N ARG A 156 0.37 -8.78 -1.09
CA ARG A 156 0.66 -8.76 -2.52
C ARG A 156 -0.32 -9.55 -3.38
N LEU A 157 -0.75 -10.73 -2.94
CA LEU A 157 -1.68 -11.59 -3.67
C LEU A 157 -3.10 -11.01 -3.64
N ILE A 158 -3.57 -10.53 -2.49
CA ILE A 158 -4.86 -9.84 -2.40
C ILE A 158 -4.87 -8.65 -3.34
N LEU A 159 -3.84 -7.80 -3.30
CA LEU A 159 -3.73 -6.65 -4.19
C LEU A 159 -3.72 -7.07 -5.67
N HIS A 160 -2.96 -8.12 -6.01
CA HIS A 160 -2.85 -8.58 -7.39
C HIS A 160 -4.18 -9.09 -7.92
N PHE A 161 -4.83 -10.01 -7.20
CA PHE A 161 -6.09 -10.58 -7.65
C PHE A 161 -7.22 -9.55 -7.61
N TRP A 162 -7.17 -8.55 -6.72
CA TRP A 162 -8.16 -7.47 -6.71
C TRP A 162 -8.05 -6.60 -7.96
N ALA A 163 -6.83 -6.21 -8.33
CA ALA A 163 -6.59 -5.49 -9.58
C ALA A 163 -6.98 -6.31 -10.82
N VAL A 164 -6.73 -7.63 -10.82
CA VAL A 164 -7.12 -8.55 -11.90
C VAL A 164 -8.64 -8.66 -12.00
N ALA A 165 -9.34 -8.98 -10.91
CA ALA A 165 -10.80 -9.14 -10.91
C ALA A 165 -11.52 -7.86 -11.38
N LEU A 166 -11.02 -6.70 -10.95
CA LEU A 166 -11.51 -5.40 -11.42
C LEU A 166 -11.31 -5.23 -12.94
N GLN A 167 -10.11 -5.52 -13.45
CA GLN A 167 -9.79 -5.40 -14.87
C GLN A 167 -10.59 -6.38 -15.74
N GLU A 168 -10.68 -7.64 -15.30
CA GLU A 168 -11.44 -8.67 -16.00
C GLU A 168 -12.92 -8.32 -16.03
N ASP A 169 -13.50 -7.90 -14.89
CA ASP A 169 -14.89 -7.49 -14.87
C ASP A 169 -15.14 -6.30 -15.80
N ALA A 170 -14.31 -5.26 -15.74
CA ALA A 170 -14.44 -4.10 -16.61
C ALA A 170 -14.34 -4.47 -18.11
N ALA A 171 -13.51 -5.45 -18.47
CA ALA A 171 -13.33 -5.90 -19.85
C ALA A 171 -14.39 -6.89 -20.35
N LYS A 172 -15.26 -7.43 -19.48
CA LYS A 172 -16.32 -8.36 -19.91
C LYS A 172 -17.23 -7.69 -20.97
N PRO A 173 -17.51 -8.36 -22.10
CA PRO A 173 -18.49 -7.88 -23.06
C PRO A 173 -19.85 -7.71 -22.39
N ARG A 174 -20.48 -6.54 -22.58
CA ARG A 174 -21.80 -6.24 -22.03
C ARG A 174 -22.75 -5.73 -23.12
N PRO A 175 -24.06 -5.99 -22.99
CA PRO A 175 -25.07 -5.32 -23.80
C PRO A 175 -25.02 -3.79 -23.63
N ASP A 176 -25.39 -3.04 -24.68
CA ASP A 176 -25.37 -1.57 -24.67
C ASP A 176 -26.24 -0.95 -23.55
N ASN A 177 -27.27 -1.68 -23.10
CA ASN A 177 -28.18 -1.24 -22.04
C ASN A 177 -27.68 -1.58 -20.61
N GLU A 178 -26.52 -2.23 -20.48
CA GLU A 178 -25.93 -2.62 -19.19
C GLU A 178 -24.46 -2.18 -19.15
N PRO A 179 -24.19 -0.88 -19.02
CA PRO A 179 -22.82 -0.38 -18.96
C PRO A 179 -22.08 -0.93 -17.73
N TYR A 180 -20.76 -1.02 -17.84
CA TYR A 180 -19.90 -1.40 -16.73
C TYR A 180 -20.18 -0.53 -15.49
N THR A 181 -20.53 -1.18 -14.39
CA THR A 181 -20.70 -0.54 -13.08
C THR A 181 -19.75 -1.25 -12.10
N PRO A 182 -18.87 -0.51 -11.41
CA PRO A 182 -17.98 -1.10 -10.42
C PRO A 182 -18.71 -1.83 -9.28
N ASP A 183 -18.26 -3.03 -8.93
CA ASP A 183 -18.59 -3.74 -7.69
C ASP A 183 -17.30 -4.07 -6.90
N PRO A 184 -16.75 -3.09 -6.15
CA PRO A 184 -15.48 -3.27 -5.46
C PRO A 184 -15.48 -4.40 -4.43
N VAL A 185 -16.62 -4.68 -3.79
CA VAL A 185 -16.76 -5.76 -2.80
C VAL A 185 -16.66 -7.12 -3.49
N ALA A 186 -17.34 -7.30 -4.63
CA ALA A 186 -17.23 -8.54 -5.40
C ALA A 186 -15.80 -8.78 -5.88
N TYR A 187 -15.11 -7.75 -6.37
CA TYR A 187 -13.72 -7.89 -6.82
C TYR A 187 -12.77 -8.26 -5.67
N LEU A 188 -12.95 -7.65 -4.49
CA LEU A 188 -12.14 -7.97 -3.31
C LEU A 188 -12.48 -9.37 -2.76
N GLN A 189 -13.74 -9.80 -2.83
CA GLN A 189 -14.16 -11.15 -2.45
C GLN A 189 -13.52 -12.21 -3.35
N GLU A 190 -13.55 -12.02 -4.67
CA GLU A 190 -12.88 -12.89 -5.63
C GLU A 190 -11.36 -12.92 -5.40
N ALA A 191 -10.76 -11.77 -5.09
CA ALA A 191 -9.35 -11.68 -4.76
C ALA A 191 -8.96 -12.45 -3.50
N TYR A 192 -9.81 -12.38 -2.47
CA TYR A 192 -9.66 -13.12 -1.23
C TYR A 192 -9.72 -14.64 -1.46
N GLU A 193 -10.71 -15.11 -2.20
CA GLU A 193 -10.85 -16.53 -2.55
C GLU A 193 -9.69 -17.04 -3.41
N SER A 194 -9.26 -16.25 -4.40
CA SER A 194 -8.11 -16.56 -5.23
C SER A 194 -6.80 -16.62 -4.43
N THR A 195 -6.63 -15.73 -3.46
CA THR A 195 -5.47 -15.75 -2.54
C THR A 195 -5.48 -16.97 -1.65
N LEU A 196 -6.63 -17.33 -1.07
CA LEU A 196 -6.80 -18.56 -0.30
C LEU A 196 -6.43 -19.78 -1.13
N HIS A 197 -6.94 -19.87 -2.36
CA HIS A 197 -6.62 -20.97 -3.26
C HIS A 197 -5.11 -21.04 -3.57
N ALA A 198 -4.51 -19.92 -3.98
CA ALA A 198 -3.10 -19.85 -4.37
C ALA A 198 -2.14 -20.19 -3.22
N THR A 199 -2.55 -19.94 -1.97
CA THR A 199 -1.71 -20.15 -0.78
C THR A 199 -1.98 -21.46 -0.05
N SER A 200 -3.03 -22.19 -0.39
CA SER A 200 -3.41 -23.42 0.32
C SER A 200 -2.56 -24.65 -0.06
N GLU A 201 -2.20 -24.78 -1.34
CA GLU A 201 -1.54 -25.96 -1.90
C GLU A 201 -0.32 -25.59 -2.76
N PRO A 202 0.76 -26.43 -2.83
CA PRO A 202 0.99 -27.65 -2.05
C PRO A 202 1.50 -27.36 -0.62
N ILE A 203 1.77 -26.09 -0.30
CA ILE A 203 2.26 -25.65 0.99
C ILE A 203 1.32 -24.56 1.47
N ASN A 204 0.63 -24.82 2.59
CA ASN A 204 -0.24 -23.86 3.26
C ASN A 204 0.57 -22.66 3.79
N TRP A 205 0.73 -21.64 2.94
CA TRP A 205 1.39 -20.38 3.27
C TRP A 205 0.41 -19.45 3.97
N GLN A 206 0.74 -19.09 5.21
CA GLN A 206 -0.17 -18.39 6.10
C GLN A 206 0.13 -16.89 6.11
N GLY A 207 -0.86 -16.09 6.47
CA GLY A 207 -0.75 -14.64 6.50
C GLY A 207 -2.11 -13.99 6.61
N THR A 208 -2.08 -12.71 6.94
CA THR A 208 -3.25 -11.83 6.91
C THR A 208 -2.80 -10.45 6.45
N THR A 209 -3.75 -9.67 5.93
CA THR A 209 -3.50 -8.33 5.42
C THR A 209 -4.75 -7.47 5.57
N THR A 210 -4.57 -6.16 5.75
CA THR A 210 -5.62 -5.18 5.48
C THR A 210 -5.82 -5.03 3.96
N ALA A 211 -6.88 -4.34 3.55
CA ALA A 211 -7.12 -4.02 2.16
C ALA A 211 -7.74 -2.63 2.00
N SER A 212 -7.03 -1.72 1.33
CA SER A 212 -7.49 -0.36 1.10
C SER A 212 -7.22 0.07 -0.34
N GLY A 213 -8.24 0.57 -1.03
CA GLY A 213 -8.12 0.91 -2.44
C GLY A 213 -9.17 1.91 -2.91
N ALA A 214 -8.86 2.56 -4.03
CA ALA A 214 -9.74 3.54 -4.65
C ALA A 214 -9.80 3.31 -6.16
N GLN A 215 -11.01 3.12 -6.68
CA GLN A 215 -11.30 2.96 -8.10
C GLN A 215 -11.98 4.22 -8.63
N ILE A 216 -11.43 4.83 -9.68
CA ILE A 216 -12.09 5.96 -10.35
C ILE A 216 -13.07 5.45 -11.42
N HIS A 217 -14.23 6.08 -11.43
CA HIS A 217 -15.30 5.91 -12.38
C HIS A 217 -15.97 7.28 -12.61
N TYR A 218 -17.19 7.28 -13.13
CA TYR A 218 -17.95 8.49 -13.38
C TYR A 218 -19.43 8.32 -13.11
N ARG A 219 -20.13 9.43 -13.04
CA ARG A 219 -21.60 9.49 -12.98
C ARG A 219 -22.08 10.54 -13.96
N THR A 220 -23.09 10.22 -14.75
CA THR A 220 -23.78 11.19 -15.59
C THR A 220 -24.94 11.79 -14.82
N LYS A 221 -24.91 13.12 -14.61
CA LYS A 221 -25.97 13.87 -13.92
C LYS A 221 -27.18 14.09 -14.84
N PRO A 222 -28.37 14.39 -14.28
CA PRO A 222 -29.49 14.90 -15.06
C PRO A 222 -29.05 16.15 -15.85
N GLY A 223 -29.03 16.05 -17.18
CA GLY A 223 -28.49 17.09 -18.07
C GLY A 223 -27.29 16.66 -18.91
N GLY A 224 -26.78 15.43 -18.72
CA GLY A 224 -25.71 14.86 -19.56
C GLY A 224 -24.29 15.16 -19.09
N GLU A 225 -24.12 16.05 -18.10
CA GLU A 225 -22.81 16.33 -17.51
C GLU A 225 -22.25 15.09 -16.82
N THR A 226 -21.02 14.73 -17.15
CA THR A 226 -20.31 13.61 -16.53
C THR A 226 -19.35 14.12 -15.47
N VAL A 227 -19.44 13.57 -14.26
CA VAL A 227 -18.59 13.96 -13.11
C VAL A 227 -17.78 12.77 -12.60
N PRO A 228 -16.56 12.99 -12.08
CA PRO A 228 -15.74 11.90 -11.56
C PRO A 228 -16.30 11.38 -10.24
N LEU A 229 -16.31 10.05 -10.11
CA LEU A 229 -16.78 9.32 -8.95
C LEU A 229 -15.69 8.34 -8.52
N VAL A 230 -15.27 8.37 -7.27
CA VAL A 230 -14.28 7.42 -6.73
C VAL A 230 -14.97 6.46 -5.79
N TYR A 231 -14.92 5.18 -6.10
CA TYR A 231 -15.31 4.11 -5.18
C TYR A 231 -14.13 3.80 -4.27
N VAL A 232 -14.26 4.15 -3.00
CA VAL A 232 -13.27 3.87 -1.97
C VAL A 232 -13.68 2.60 -1.24
N THR A 233 -12.77 1.64 -1.10
CA THR A 233 -13.00 0.38 -0.39
C THR A 233 -11.96 0.23 0.72
N ASN A 234 -12.41 0.00 1.96
CA ASN A 234 -11.53 -0.19 3.10
C ASN A 234 -11.91 -1.41 3.94
N LEU A 235 -10.89 -2.16 4.36
CA LEU A 235 -10.96 -3.21 5.38
C LEU A 235 -9.66 -3.19 6.19
N GLY A 236 -9.76 -2.82 7.46
CA GLY A 236 -8.62 -2.61 8.36
C GLY A 236 -8.35 -1.14 8.65
N ASP A 237 -7.10 -0.84 8.98
CA ASP A 237 -6.61 0.45 9.46
C ASP A 237 -5.73 1.22 8.46
N CYS A 238 -5.47 0.67 7.27
CA CYS A 238 -5.05 1.49 6.14
C CYS A 238 -6.13 2.57 5.84
N GLN A 239 -5.72 3.67 5.22
CA GLN A 239 -6.61 4.81 4.98
C GLN A 239 -6.58 5.28 3.53
N VAL A 240 -7.77 5.58 3.01
CA VAL A 240 -7.94 6.37 1.79
C VAL A 240 -8.47 7.75 2.15
N MET A 241 -7.82 8.79 1.63
CA MET A 241 -8.17 10.19 1.86
C MET A 241 -8.30 10.92 0.51
N VAL A 242 -9.35 11.72 0.35
CA VAL A 242 -9.53 12.59 -0.81
C VAL A 242 -9.32 14.02 -0.38
N LEU A 243 -8.35 14.68 -0.99
CA LEU A 243 -7.95 16.05 -0.73
C LEU A 243 -8.31 16.94 -1.92
N ARG A 244 -8.72 18.17 -1.61
CA ARG A 244 -8.79 19.27 -2.58
C ARG A 244 -7.69 20.28 -2.25
N PRO A 245 -6.50 20.17 -2.89
CA PRO A 245 -5.33 20.97 -2.50
C PRO A 245 -5.54 22.48 -2.64
N LYS A 246 -6.29 22.91 -3.67
CA LYS A 246 -6.59 24.34 -3.94
C LYS A 246 -7.25 25.03 -2.74
N ASP A 247 -8.10 24.30 -2.04
CA ASP A 247 -8.88 24.80 -0.89
C ASP A 247 -8.35 24.26 0.46
N ALA A 248 -7.24 23.51 0.45
CA ALA A 248 -6.70 22.78 1.60
C ALA A 248 -7.77 21.96 2.37
N THR A 249 -8.73 21.37 1.65
CA THR A 249 -9.91 20.74 2.23
C THR A 249 -9.84 19.22 2.11
N VAL A 250 -10.15 18.51 3.19
CA VAL A 250 -10.41 17.06 3.17
C VAL A 250 -11.84 16.84 2.69
N VAL A 251 -11.99 16.28 1.49
CA VAL A 251 -13.30 15.96 0.89
C VAL A 251 -13.88 14.70 1.52
N TYR A 252 -13.01 13.72 1.79
CA TYR A 252 -13.38 12.43 2.35
C TYR A 252 -12.17 11.76 3.01
N LYS A 253 -12.43 10.94 4.02
CA LYS A 253 -11.47 9.95 4.54
C LYS A 253 -12.20 8.71 5.02
N THR A 254 -11.58 7.55 4.87
CA THR A 254 -12.09 6.31 5.46
C THR A 254 -11.98 6.33 6.98
N THR A 255 -12.85 5.59 7.67
CA THR A 255 -12.72 5.29 9.09
C THR A 255 -11.96 3.96 9.27
N GLU A 256 -10.98 3.90 10.16
CA GLU A 256 -10.26 2.67 10.46
C GLU A 256 -11.17 1.62 11.10
N GLN A 257 -10.84 0.35 10.90
CA GLN A 257 -11.61 -0.79 11.37
C GLN A 257 -10.79 -1.71 12.25
N TRP A 258 -11.24 -1.89 13.49
CA TRP A 258 -10.52 -2.62 14.52
C TRP A 258 -11.40 -3.70 15.15
N HIS A 259 -10.78 -4.78 15.62
CA HIS A 259 -11.39 -5.64 16.64
C HIS A 259 -11.14 -5.09 18.04
N TRP A 260 -9.95 -4.54 18.25
CA TRP A 260 -9.50 -3.73 19.40
C TRP A 260 -8.25 -2.94 18.97
N PHE A 261 -7.77 -2.02 19.80
CA PHE A 261 -6.61 -1.18 19.50
C PHE A 261 -5.40 -2.00 19.01
N ASP A 262 -4.77 -1.55 17.91
CA ASP A 262 -3.62 -2.19 17.26
C ASP A 262 -3.89 -3.63 16.77
N CYS A 263 -5.17 -3.99 16.59
CA CYS A 263 -5.62 -5.23 15.97
C CYS A 263 -6.69 -4.94 14.91
N PRO A 264 -6.26 -4.60 13.68
CA PRO A 264 -7.19 -4.24 12.62
C PRO A 264 -8.00 -5.44 12.17
N ARG A 265 -9.16 -5.15 11.56
CA ARG A 265 -9.82 -6.12 10.69
C ARG A 265 -8.87 -6.50 9.57
N GLN A 266 -8.82 -7.78 9.22
CA GLN A 266 -7.80 -8.27 8.30
C GLN A 266 -8.28 -9.50 7.53
N LEU A 267 -7.90 -9.62 6.26
CA LEU A 267 -8.21 -10.77 5.44
C LEU A 267 -7.12 -11.82 5.57
N GLY A 268 -7.49 -13.06 5.85
CA GLY A 268 -6.62 -14.21 5.64
C GLY A 268 -6.73 -15.33 6.65
N THR A 269 -5.59 -15.97 6.93
CA THR A 269 -5.52 -17.21 7.70
C THR A 269 -6.10 -17.04 9.09
N ASN A 270 -7.15 -17.81 9.42
CA ASN A 270 -7.86 -17.78 10.71
C ASN A 270 -8.48 -16.42 11.09
N SER A 271 -8.60 -15.49 10.14
CA SER A 271 -9.35 -14.26 10.38
C SER A 271 -10.86 -14.55 10.29
N PRO A 272 -11.70 -13.96 11.17
CA PRO A 272 -13.15 -14.00 11.00
C PRO A 272 -13.65 -13.04 9.92
N ASP A 273 -12.81 -12.12 9.42
CA ASP A 273 -13.25 -11.09 8.49
C ASP A 273 -13.26 -11.59 7.03
N THR A 274 -14.30 -11.22 6.30
CA THR A 274 -14.40 -11.43 4.85
C THR A 274 -14.75 -10.12 4.14
N PRO A 275 -14.38 -9.97 2.84
CA PRO A 275 -14.73 -8.77 2.09
C PRO A 275 -16.23 -8.47 2.10
N THR A 276 -17.05 -9.48 1.80
CA THR A 276 -18.52 -9.36 1.77
C THR A 276 -19.17 -8.96 3.09
N GLN A 277 -18.56 -9.27 4.23
CA GLN A 277 -19.14 -8.98 5.55
C GLN A 277 -18.57 -7.71 6.18
N ASN A 278 -17.33 -7.34 5.84
CA ASN A 278 -16.56 -6.36 6.61
C ASN A 278 -16.00 -5.21 5.77
N ALA A 279 -15.86 -5.35 4.45
CA ALA A 279 -15.39 -4.24 3.63
C ALA A 279 -16.43 -3.11 3.63
N VAL A 280 -15.97 -1.88 3.82
CA VAL A 280 -16.78 -0.67 3.70
C VAL A 280 -16.48 -0.04 2.35
N VAL A 281 -17.54 0.29 1.60
CA VAL A 281 -17.42 0.95 0.30
C VAL A 281 -18.22 2.24 0.28
N ASP A 282 -17.55 3.31 -0.11
CA ASP A 282 -18.14 4.64 -0.25
C ASP A 282 -17.92 5.18 -1.66
N ALA A 283 -18.96 5.76 -2.25
CA ALA A 283 -18.90 6.38 -3.57
C ALA A 283 -18.80 7.91 -3.41
N VAL A 284 -17.59 8.44 -3.60
CA VAL A 284 -17.25 9.84 -3.34
C VAL A 284 -17.22 10.62 -4.66
N GLU A 285 -18.14 11.58 -4.82
CA GLU A 285 -18.07 12.52 -5.95
C GLU A 285 -16.89 13.47 -5.75
N VAL A 286 -15.99 13.52 -6.73
CA VAL A 286 -14.76 14.32 -6.68
C VAL A 286 -14.71 15.34 -7.82
N ARG A 287 -13.62 16.09 -7.93
CA ARG A 287 -13.36 17.03 -9.03
C ARG A 287 -12.03 16.73 -9.68
N VAL A 288 -11.89 17.10 -10.94
CA VAL A 288 -10.57 17.17 -11.59
C VAL A 288 -9.68 18.12 -10.77
N GLY A 289 -8.46 17.68 -10.46
CA GLY A 289 -7.53 18.36 -9.56
C GLY A 289 -7.63 17.94 -8.10
N ASP A 290 -8.62 17.14 -7.70
CA ASP A 290 -8.61 16.50 -6.38
C ASP A 290 -7.53 15.39 -6.37
N VAL A 291 -6.93 15.15 -5.19
CA VAL A 291 -5.90 14.13 -4.97
C VAL A 291 -6.47 13.03 -4.08
N VAL A 292 -6.37 11.79 -4.55
CA VAL A 292 -6.72 10.58 -3.79
C VAL A 292 -5.44 9.96 -3.24
N LEU A 293 -5.36 9.80 -1.93
CA LEU A 293 -4.29 9.11 -1.23
C LEU A 293 -4.78 7.74 -0.78
N ALA A 294 -3.97 6.70 -0.99
CA ALA A 294 -4.08 5.42 -0.28
C ALA A 294 -2.79 5.22 0.52
N MET A 295 -2.92 4.91 1.82
CA MET A 295 -1.81 4.95 2.78
C MET A 295 -1.89 3.77 3.76
N SER A 296 -0.74 3.23 4.17
CA SER A 296 -0.65 2.27 5.28
C SER A 296 -0.74 2.96 6.64
N ASP A 297 -0.92 2.18 7.70
CA ASP A 297 -0.92 2.65 9.09
C ASP A 297 0.40 3.38 9.42
N GLY A 298 1.53 2.94 8.84
CA GLY A 298 2.85 3.58 8.98
C GLY A 298 2.90 5.06 8.61
N VAL A 299 1.91 5.58 7.86
CA VAL A 299 1.72 7.02 7.64
C VAL A 299 0.85 7.64 8.73
N ILE A 300 -0.37 7.13 8.90
CA ILE A 300 -1.41 7.76 9.74
C ILE A 300 -1.16 7.59 11.24
N ASP A 301 -0.35 6.61 11.64
CA ASP A 301 0.13 6.45 13.01
C ASP A 301 1.21 7.48 13.37
N ASN A 302 1.83 8.09 12.36
CA ASN A 302 2.98 8.98 12.49
C ASN A 302 2.73 10.41 12.01
N LEU A 303 1.57 10.71 11.43
CA LEU A 303 1.19 12.05 10.97
C LEU A 303 -0.30 12.30 11.21
N TRP A 304 -0.64 13.43 11.81
CA TRP A 304 -2.04 13.85 11.92
C TRP A 304 -2.59 14.27 10.55
N GLU A 305 -3.92 14.23 10.41
CA GLU A 305 -4.63 14.63 9.18
C GLU A 305 -4.18 16.00 8.64
N HIS A 306 -4.06 17.00 9.53
CA HIS A 306 -3.68 18.35 9.13
C HIS A 306 -2.23 18.43 8.61
N GLU A 307 -1.33 17.57 9.09
CA GLU A 307 0.04 17.47 8.60
C GLU A 307 0.10 16.80 7.22
N ILE A 308 -0.71 15.75 7.02
CA ILE A 308 -0.85 15.09 5.71
C ILE A 308 -1.35 16.11 4.67
N VAL A 309 -2.41 16.86 4.99
CA VAL A 309 -2.96 17.90 4.11
C VAL A 309 -1.92 18.97 3.78
N ALA A 310 -1.22 19.49 4.80
CA ALA A 310 -0.20 20.52 4.61
C ALA A 310 0.98 20.00 3.78
N ASN A 311 1.45 18.78 4.03
CA ASN A 311 2.55 18.16 3.32
C ASN A 311 2.22 17.99 1.83
N VAL A 312 1.06 17.42 1.49
CA VAL A 312 0.64 17.25 0.10
C VAL A 312 0.52 18.60 -0.59
N ARG A 313 -0.17 19.57 0.02
CA ARG A 313 -0.33 20.91 -0.54
C ARG A 313 1.02 21.57 -0.83
N HIS A 314 1.94 21.61 0.14
CA HIS A 314 3.26 22.19 -0.04
C HIS A 314 4.10 21.44 -1.07
N SER A 315 3.95 20.12 -1.17
CA SER A 315 4.65 19.29 -2.16
C SER A 315 4.21 19.64 -3.58
N LEU A 316 2.92 19.84 -3.82
CA LEU A 316 2.40 20.26 -5.13
C LEU A 316 2.85 21.67 -5.50
N GLU A 317 2.79 22.62 -4.57
CA GLU A 317 3.30 23.98 -4.79
C GLU A 317 4.80 23.97 -5.14
N ARG A 318 5.59 23.14 -4.46
CA ARG A 318 7.02 22.97 -4.75
C ARG A 318 7.25 22.33 -6.12
N TRP A 319 6.46 21.32 -6.47
CA TRP A 319 6.53 20.67 -7.77
C TRP A 319 6.29 21.66 -8.92
N GLU A 320 5.23 22.46 -8.81
CA GLU A 320 4.85 23.49 -9.78
C GLU A 320 5.92 24.58 -9.94
N ARG A 321 6.62 24.94 -8.85
CA ARG A 321 7.73 25.91 -8.89
C ARG A 321 9.02 25.37 -9.51
N GLY A 322 9.13 24.05 -9.70
CA GLY A 322 10.33 23.42 -10.25
C GLY A 322 11.18 22.64 -9.26
N ASP A 323 10.84 22.66 -7.97
CA ASP A 323 11.71 22.15 -6.89
C ASP A 323 11.80 20.60 -6.87
N GLY A 324 10.84 19.91 -7.47
CA GLY A 324 10.76 18.43 -7.46
C GLY A 324 11.55 17.72 -8.57
N GLY A 325 12.44 18.43 -9.28
CA GLY A 325 13.30 17.84 -10.31
C GLY A 325 12.76 17.98 -11.75
N LYS A 326 13.22 17.11 -12.65
CA LYS A 326 12.78 17.12 -14.07
C LYS A 326 11.34 16.61 -14.16
N GLY A 327 10.52 17.33 -14.91
CA GLY A 327 9.13 17.01 -15.18
C GLY A 327 8.88 17.13 -16.67
N ASP A 328 8.09 16.22 -17.21
CA ASP A 328 7.85 16.09 -18.64
C ASP A 328 6.52 16.77 -18.99
N GLY A 329 6.50 18.11 -19.06
CA GLY A 329 5.34 18.88 -19.52
C GLY A 329 4.78 19.90 -18.52
N ASP A 330 3.48 20.18 -18.64
CA ASP A 330 2.74 21.09 -17.77
C ASP A 330 2.58 20.54 -16.34
N ARG A 331 3.12 21.24 -15.36
CA ARG A 331 3.12 20.81 -13.96
C ARG A 331 1.89 21.22 -13.18
N SER A 332 0.96 21.93 -13.81
CA SER A 332 -0.24 22.48 -13.18
C SER A 332 -1.01 21.39 -12.42
N ASP A 333 -1.47 21.73 -11.23
CA ASP A 333 -2.22 20.87 -10.32
C ASP A 333 -1.46 19.59 -9.89
N GLY A 334 -0.13 19.56 -10.08
CA GLY A 334 0.70 18.38 -9.73
C GLY A 334 0.86 17.35 -10.83
N ALA A 335 0.48 17.65 -12.08
CA ALA A 335 0.61 16.73 -13.21
C ALA A 335 2.08 16.39 -13.55
N HIS A 336 2.26 15.27 -14.26
CA HIS A 336 3.54 14.84 -14.85
C HIS A 336 4.68 14.58 -13.85
N GLY A 337 4.33 14.01 -12.69
CA GLY A 337 5.30 13.58 -11.67
C GLY A 337 5.08 14.16 -10.29
N GLY A 338 4.20 15.16 -10.14
CA GLY A 338 3.91 15.79 -8.85
C GLY A 338 3.34 14.81 -7.82
N MET A 339 2.55 13.83 -8.23
CA MET A 339 2.06 12.80 -7.30
C MET A 339 3.18 11.88 -6.77
N LYS A 340 4.20 11.58 -7.58
CA LYS A 340 5.36 10.82 -7.12
C LYS A 340 6.14 11.64 -6.11
N PHE A 341 6.39 12.91 -6.41
CA PHE A 341 7.06 13.84 -5.51
C PHE A 341 6.31 14.02 -4.19
N ALA A 342 4.99 14.23 -4.23
CA ALA A 342 4.16 14.34 -3.04
C ALA A 342 4.15 13.05 -2.21
N ALA A 343 4.08 11.87 -2.85
CA ALA A 343 4.17 10.61 -2.15
C ALA A 343 5.54 10.44 -1.44
N GLU A 344 6.64 10.83 -2.09
CA GLU A 344 7.99 10.76 -1.53
C GLU A 344 8.17 11.71 -0.33
N GLU A 345 7.68 12.94 -0.42
CA GLU A 345 7.71 13.92 0.67
C GLU A 345 6.84 13.49 1.86
N LEU A 346 5.66 12.93 1.60
CA LEU A 346 4.76 12.44 2.65
C LEU A 346 5.34 11.21 3.36
N MET A 347 5.85 10.24 2.61
CA MET A 347 6.54 9.07 3.16
C MET A 347 7.76 9.49 4.00
N THR A 348 8.53 10.48 3.53
CA THR A 348 9.71 10.98 4.26
C THR A 348 9.33 11.69 5.56
N ALA A 349 8.24 12.46 5.56
CA ALA A 349 7.71 13.08 6.78
C ALA A 349 7.28 12.02 7.80
N ALA A 350 6.47 11.04 7.38
CA ALA A 350 6.04 9.95 8.26
C ALA A 350 7.23 9.15 8.80
N LYS A 351 8.22 8.84 7.95
CA LYS A 351 9.44 8.13 8.34
C LYS A 351 10.24 8.90 9.39
N THR A 352 10.33 10.23 9.27
CA THR A 352 11.04 11.05 10.24
C THR A 352 10.43 10.88 11.64
N ILE A 353 9.10 10.96 11.74
CA ILE A 353 8.38 10.76 13.00
C ILE A 353 8.48 9.30 13.48
N ALA A 354 8.27 8.33 12.59
CA ALA A 354 8.33 6.90 12.88
C ALA A 354 9.65 6.44 13.50
N LEU A 355 10.77 7.12 13.19
CA LEU A 355 12.10 6.78 13.69
C LEU A 355 12.55 7.62 14.89
N ASP A 356 11.77 8.62 15.31
CA ASP A 356 12.08 9.44 16.47
C ASP A 356 11.41 8.86 17.74
N PRO A 357 12.20 8.33 18.69
CA PRO A 357 11.66 7.76 19.92
C PRO A 357 11.08 8.80 20.89
N PHE A 358 11.23 10.10 20.59
CA PHE A 358 10.71 11.21 21.40
C PHE A 358 9.65 12.05 20.67
N ALA A 359 9.28 11.69 19.43
CA ALA A 359 8.26 12.41 18.70
C ALA A 359 6.88 12.19 19.29
N GLU A 360 6.03 13.21 19.23
CA GLU A 360 4.59 13.06 19.42
C GLU A 360 3.99 12.48 18.13
N SER A 361 3.07 11.54 18.27
CA SER A 361 2.45 10.85 17.13
C SER A 361 1.00 10.48 17.42
N PRO A 362 0.13 10.38 16.40
CA PRO A 362 -1.23 9.87 16.56
C PRO A 362 -1.28 8.51 17.27
N TYR A 363 -0.35 7.60 16.94
CA TYR A 363 -0.26 6.30 17.61
C TYR A 363 0.01 6.43 19.11
N MET A 364 0.97 7.29 19.49
CA MET A 364 1.27 7.54 20.90
C MET A 364 0.03 8.06 21.63
N GLU A 365 -0.66 9.05 21.06
CA GLU A 365 -1.88 9.64 21.62
C GLU A 365 -2.94 8.55 21.89
N HIS A 366 -3.27 7.74 20.87
CA HIS A 366 -4.25 6.66 21.02
C HIS A 366 -3.81 5.54 21.98
N ALA A 367 -2.52 5.17 21.98
CA ALA A 367 -1.99 4.19 22.91
C ALA A 367 -2.18 4.66 24.37
N ILE A 368 -1.96 5.95 24.65
CA ILE A 368 -2.17 6.54 25.97
C ILE A 368 -3.67 6.55 26.34
N GLU A 369 -4.55 6.88 25.40
CA GLU A 369 -6.00 6.83 25.60
C GLU A 369 -6.50 5.42 25.97
N GLU A 370 -5.88 4.39 25.39
CA GLU A 370 -6.13 2.97 25.71
C GLU A 370 -5.42 2.49 26.99
N GLY A 371 -4.70 3.38 27.68
CA GLY A 371 -4.03 3.10 28.95
C GLY A 371 -2.68 2.39 28.83
N LEU A 372 -2.08 2.41 27.64
CA LEU A 372 -0.73 1.90 27.38
C LEU A 372 0.30 3.03 27.55
N ALA A 373 1.42 2.72 28.20
CA ALA A 373 2.55 3.65 28.24
C ALA A 373 3.30 3.56 26.91
N SER A 374 3.20 4.60 26.09
CA SER A 374 3.86 4.72 24.78
C SER A 374 4.50 6.11 24.65
N GLU A 375 5.62 6.18 23.94
CA GLU A 375 6.34 7.42 23.60
C GLU A 375 7.00 7.23 22.22
N GLY A 376 7.12 8.30 21.44
CA GLY A 376 7.75 8.29 20.11
C GLY A 376 6.77 8.01 18.97
N GLY A 377 7.33 7.97 17.75
CA GLY A 377 6.64 7.41 16.58
C GLY A 377 6.56 5.88 16.62
N LYS A 378 5.76 5.32 15.72
CA LYS A 378 5.62 3.86 15.51
C LYS A 378 6.46 3.44 14.29
N PRO A 379 7.58 2.71 14.48
CA PRO A 379 8.36 2.18 13.36
C PRO A 379 7.57 1.14 12.55
N ASP A 380 7.11 1.51 11.36
CA ASP A 380 6.39 0.62 10.44
C ASP A 380 6.91 0.63 8.99
N ASP A 381 6.41 -0.31 8.18
CA ASP A 381 6.44 -0.19 6.73
C ASP A 381 5.52 0.99 6.34
N ILE A 382 6.05 1.92 5.53
CA ILE A 382 5.38 3.16 5.15
C ILE A 382 5.12 3.13 3.65
N SER A 383 3.85 3.07 3.28
CA SER A 383 3.39 2.96 1.91
C SER A 383 2.45 4.11 1.58
N VAL A 384 2.77 4.86 0.52
CA VAL A 384 1.94 5.96 0.02
C VAL A 384 1.71 5.78 -1.46
N VAL A 385 0.45 5.83 -1.88
CA VAL A 385 0.04 6.00 -3.28
C VAL A 385 -0.78 7.28 -3.38
N ALA A 386 -0.32 8.24 -4.16
CA ALA A 386 -1.03 9.49 -4.43
C ALA A 386 -1.49 9.51 -5.89
N ALA A 387 -2.72 9.94 -6.13
CA ALA A 387 -3.32 9.96 -7.46
C ALA A 387 -4.10 11.26 -7.70
N LEU A 388 -3.70 11.98 -8.74
CA LEU A 388 -4.40 13.17 -9.22
C LEU A 388 -5.57 12.74 -10.11
N VAL A 389 -6.77 13.26 -9.82
CA VAL A 389 -7.94 13.07 -10.67
C VAL A 389 -7.81 13.96 -11.91
N THR A 390 -7.78 13.37 -13.09
CA THR A 390 -7.60 14.08 -14.37
C THR A 390 -8.66 13.65 -15.40
N ASN A 391 -8.90 14.53 -16.38
CA ASN A 391 -9.66 14.14 -17.58
C ASN A 391 -8.88 13.08 -18.37
N ASN A 392 -9.59 12.15 -18.99
CA ASN A 392 -8.98 11.17 -19.87
C ASN A 392 -9.05 11.63 -21.33
N PRO A 393 -7.94 12.06 -21.95
CA PRO A 393 -7.95 12.55 -23.33
C PRO A 393 -8.25 11.45 -24.36
N ALA A 394 -8.15 10.18 -23.98
CA ALA A 394 -8.50 9.06 -24.86
C ALA A 394 -10.02 8.81 -24.92
N TRP A 395 -10.80 9.39 -24.01
CA TRP A 395 -12.25 9.24 -24.01
C TRP A 395 -12.85 10.10 -25.11
N GLN A 396 -13.59 9.47 -26.02
CA GLN A 396 -14.44 10.15 -26.98
C GLN A 396 -15.88 9.98 -26.51
N GLU A 397 -16.63 11.08 -26.44
CA GLU A 397 -18.05 11.05 -26.13
C GLU A 397 -18.76 10.21 -27.21
N GLY A 398 -19.36 9.09 -26.78
CA GLY A 398 -20.02 8.11 -27.64
C GLY A 398 -21.47 8.45 -27.89
#